data_AF-A0A1C4W660-F1
#
_entry.id   AF-A0A1C4W660-F1
#
_cell.length_a   1.000
_cell.length_b   1.000
_cell.length_c   1.000
_cell.angle_alpha   90.00
_cell.angle_beta   90.00
_cell.angle_gamma   90.00
#
_symmetry.space_group_name_H-M   'P 1'
#
loop_
_entity.id
_entity.type
_entity.pdbx_description
1 polymer ?
#
loop_
_entity_poly.entity_id
_entity_poly.type
_entity_poly.pdbx_seq_one_letter_code
_entity_poly.pdbx_strand_id
1 'polypeptide(L)' 'MATAFGLDEFVRRVGDRPGVDRALAGAGVRAVLTTLGEAVTRDEFENAMAQLPEEFSQVIEPVGAGGGRRRGS' A
#
# COMPACT_ATOMS: atom_id res chain seq x y z
N MET A 1 2.79 -25.20 1.05
CA MET A 1 1.97 -24.16 0.42
C MET A 1 1.93 -22.98 1.37
N ALA A 2 2.53 -21.85 1.02
CA ALA A 2 2.41 -20.65 1.84
C ALA A 2 1.00 -20.09 1.65
N THR A 3 0.21 -20.04 2.71
CA THR A 3 -1.10 -19.40 2.69
C THR A 3 -0.90 -17.89 2.71
N ALA A 4 -1.69 -17.16 1.90
CA ALA A 4 -1.77 -15.71 2.05
C ALA A 4 -2.17 -15.39 3.50
N PHE A 5 -1.56 -14.35 4.07
CA PHE A 5 -1.82 -13.91 5.43
C PHE A 5 -2.39 -12.50 5.38
N GLY A 6 -3.29 -12.19 6.31
CA GLY A 6 -3.95 -10.89 6.39
C GLY A 6 -2.97 -9.74 6.69
N LEU A 7 -3.47 -8.53 6.57
CA LEU A 7 -2.85 -7.25 6.84
C LEU A 7 -2.22 -7.20 8.24
N ASP A 8 -2.93 -7.63 9.28
CA ASP A 8 -2.38 -7.61 10.64
C ASP A 8 -1.15 -8.50 10.77
N GLU A 9 -1.21 -9.70 10.21
CA GLU A 9 -0.08 -10.62 10.16
C GLU A 9 1.06 -10.08 9.30
N PHE A 10 0.73 -9.39 8.21
CA PHE A 10 1.70 -8.75 7.34
C PHE A 10 2.43 -7.61 8.04
N VAL A 11 1.70 -6.72 8.70
CA VAL A 11 2.26 -5.61 9.49
C VAL A 11 3.12 -6.16 10.63
N ARG A 12 2.67 -7.22 11.32
CA ARG A 12 3.45 -7.90 12.36
C ARG A 12 4.79 -8.38 11.81
N ARG A 13 4.77 -9.11 10.68
CA ARG A 13 6.00 -9.62 10.03
C ARG A 13 6.90 -8.52 9.52
N VAL A 14 6.35 -7.39 9.06
CA VAL A 14 7.15 -6.21 8.69
C VAL A 14 7.82 -5.62 9.93
N GLY A 15 7.10 -5.49 11.05
CA GLY A 15 7.66 -5.04 12.33
C GLY A 15 8.65 -6.01 12.97
N ASP A 16 8.60 -7.31 12.63
CA ASP A 16 9.60 -8.30 13.03
C ASP A 16 10.95 -8.13 12.31
N ARG A 17 11.01 -7.34 11.23
CA ARG A 17 12.25 -7.17 10.45
C ARG A 17 13.27 -6.31 11.21
N PRO A 18 14.57 -6.66 11.14
CA PRO A 18 15.63 -5.83 11.69
C PRO A 18 15.59 -4.40 11.12
N GLY A 19 15.70 -3.40 12.00
CA GLY A 19 15.70 -1.99 11.62
C GLY A 19 14.31 -1.37 11.39
N VAL A 20 13.23 -2.13 11.56
CA VAL A 20 11.87 -1.59 11.56
C VAL A 20 11.41 -1.34 12.98
N ASP A 21 10.96 -0.13 13.27
CA ASP A 21 10.22 0.15 14.49
C ASP A 21 8.82 -0.46 14.38
N ARG A 22 8.50 -1.41 15.27
CA ARG A 22 7.18 -2.06 15.33
C ARG A 22 6.04 -1.07 15.47
N ALA A 23 6.25 0.02 16.21
CA ALA A 23 5.23 1.06 16.39
C ALA A 23 4.95 1.81 15.08
N LEU A 24 5.92 1.84 14.16
CA LEU A 24 5.80 2.49 12.86
C LEU A 24 5.48 1.53 11.72
N ALA A 25 5.49 0.21 11.94
CA ALA A 25 5.33 -0.78 10.88
C ALA A 25 4.03 -0.58 10.08
N GLY A 26 2.90 -0.36 10.74
CA GLY A 26 1.62 -0.11 10.08
C GLY A 26 1.63 1.17 9.21
N ALA A 27 2.19 2.25 9.75
CA ALA A 27 2.34 3.51 9.02
C ALA A 27 3.31 3.38 7.82
N GLY A 28 4.40 2.64 8.00
CA GLY A 28 5.37 2.35 6.94
C GLY A 28 4.76 1.52 5.81
N VAL A 29 3.95 0.50 6.13
CA VAL A 29 3.21 -0.27 5.12
C VAL A 29 2.27 0.62 4.32
N ARG A 30 1.51 1.49 4.99
CA ARG A 30 0.67 2.51 4.32
C ARG A 30 1.47 3.38 3.38
N ALA A 31 2.56 3.98 3.87
CA ALA A 31 3.40 4.88 3.10
C ALA A 31 3.94 4.22 1.82
N VAL A 32 4.48 3.00 1.92
CA VAL A 32 5.02 2.27 0.76
C VAL A 32 3.93 1.97 -0.27
N LEU A 33 2.77 1.50 0.16
CA LEU A 33 1.67 1.18 -0.76
C LEU A 33 1.13 2.43 -1.46
N THR A 34 1.04 3.57 -0.75
CA THR A 34 0.71 4.86 -1.38
C THR A 34 1.77 5.28 -2.40
N THR A 35 3.06 5.22 -2.06
CA THR A 35 4.15 5.57 -2.99
C THR A 35 4.15 4.68 -4.22
N LEU A 36 3.87 3.38 -4.09
CA LEU A 36 3.73 2.48 -5.25
C LEU A 36 2.58 2.92 -6.15
N GLY A 37 1.42 3.29 -5.59
CA GLY A 37 0.28 3.78 -6.35
C GLY A 37 0.54 5.08 -7.12
N GLU A 38 1.51 5.89 -6.68
CA GLU A 38 1.95 7.10 -7.38
C GLU A 38 3.05 6.83 -8.41
N ALA A 39 3.85 5.78 -8.22
CA ALA A 39 5.04 5.51 -9.00
C ALA A 39 4.81 4.61 -10.23
N VAL A 40 3.76 3.77 -10.21
CA VAL A 40 3.43 2.84 -11.30
C VAL A 40 2.13 3.23 -12.00
N THR A 41 1.84 2.58 -13.12
CA THR A 41 0.54 2.77 -13.79
C THR A 41 -0.60 2.17 -12.97
N ARG A 42 -1.83 2.66 -13.22
CA ARG A 42 -3.05 2.13 -12.57
C ARG A 42 -3.19 0.62 -12.75
N ASP A 43 -3.04 0.12 -13.97
CA ASP A 43 -3.25 -1.29 -14.29
C ASP A 43 -2.20 -2.18 -13.59
N GLU A 44 -0.94 -1.74 -13.54
CA GLU A 44 0.13 -2.45 -12.81
C GLU A 44 -0.16 -2.48 -11.31
N PHE A 45 -0.62 -1.37 -10.75
CA PHE A 45 -0.98 -1.28 -9.33
C PHE A 45 -2.18 -2.16 -8.98
N GLU A 46 -3.25 -2.11 -9.78
CA GLU A 46 -4.44 -2.94 -9.59
C GLU A 46 -4.10 -4.43 -9.70
N ASN A 47 -3.24 -4.81 -10.65
CA ASN A 47 -2.75 -6.19 -10.77
C ASN A 47 -1.93 -6.63 -9.55
N ALA A 48 -1.08 -5.75 -9.00
CA ALA A 48 -0.33 -6.04 -7.78
C ALA A 48 -1.27 -6.20 -6.56
N MET A 49 -2.27 -5.33 -6.42
CA MET A 49 -3.26 -5.39 -5.35
C MET A 49 -4.14 -6.64 -5.44
N ALA A 50 -4.42 -7.15 -6.65
CA ALA A 50 -5.19 -8.38 -6.85
C ALA A 50 -4.49 -9.64 -6.31
N GLN A 51 -3.19 -9.58 -6.02
CA GLN A 51 -2.45 -10.68 -5.37
C GLN A 51 -2.53 -10.64 -3.84
N LEU A 52 -3.11 -9.59 -3.27
CA LEU A 52 -3.21 -9.38 -1.82
C LEU A 52 -4.62 -9.72 -1.31
N PRO A 53 -4.76 -10.10 -0.03
CA PRO A 53 -6.06 -10.18 0.62
C PRO A 53 -6.82 -8.85 0.54
N GLU A 54 -8.16 -8.91 0.45
CA GLU A 54 -9.04 -7.76 0.23
C GLU A 54 -8.86 -6.64 1.27
N GLU A 55 -8.53 -6.99 2.50
CA GLU A 55 -8.22 -6.07 3.61
C GLU A 55 -7.12 -5.04 3.29
N PHE A 56 -6.21 -5.33 2.33
CA PHE A 56 -5.20 -4.36 1.89
C PHE A 56 -5.79 -3.16 1.15
N SER A 57 -6.98 -3.28 0.56
CA SER A 57 -7.67 -2.15 -0.08
C SER A 57 -8.03 -1.04 0.92
N GLN A 58 -8.22 -1.37 2.20
CA GLN A 58 -8.54 -0.41 3.26
C GLN A 58 -7.34 0.44 3.69
N VAL A 59 -6.13 -0.01 3.34
CA VAL A 59 -4.85 0.62 3.70
C VAL A 59 -4.56 1.80 2.78
N ILE A 60 -5.13 1.76 1.58
CA ILE A 60 -4.88 2.75 0.53
C ILE A 60 -6.14 3.59 0.46
N GLU A 61 -6.09 4.79 1.03
CA GLU A 61 -7.12 5.78 0.75
C GLU A 61 -7.16 5.95 -0.78
N PRO A 62 -8.34 5.89 -1.43
CA PRO A 62 -8.41 6.21 -2.84
C PRO A 62 -7.90 7.64 -2.99
N VAL A 63 -6.77 7.79 -3.68
CA VAL A 63 -6.24 9.11 -4.07
C VAL A 63 -7.26 9.73 -5.02
N GLY A 64 -8.24 10.41 -4.44
CA GLY A 64 -9.18 11.28 -5.10
C GLY A 64 -8.83 12.72 -4.78
N ALA A 65 -8.59 13.51 -5.82
CA ALA A 65 -8.55 14.98 -5.84
C ALA A 65 -7.24 15.68 -5.43
N GLY A 66 -6.19 15.52 -6.25
CA GLY A 66 -5.02 16.39 -6.16
C GLY A 66 -4.13 16.39 -7.40
N GLY A 67 -4.61 16.90 -8.55
CA GLY A 67 -3.69 17.07 -9.69
C GLY A 67 -4.28 17.43 -11.06
N GLY A 68 -5.51 17.94 -11.14
CA GLY A 68 -6.16 18.25 -12.40
C GLY A 68 -6.39 19.73 -12.65
N ARG A 69 -5.41 20.63 -12.42
CA ARG A 69 -5.51 22.04 -12.87
C ARG A 69 -4.15 22.66 -13.18
N ARG A 70 -3.59 22.36 -14.36
CA ARG A 70 -2.87 23.40 -15.14
C ARG A 70 -3.69 23.71 -16.38
N ARG A 71 -4.54 24.71 -16.16
CA ARG A 71 -5.33 25.46 -17.13
C ARG A 71 -4.45 25.84 -18.32
N GLY A 72 -4.83 25.37 -19.50
CA GLY A 72 -4.45 26.00 -20.75
C GLY A 72 -5.09 27.39 -20.86
N SER A 73 -4.54 28.15 -21.81
CA SER A 73 -4.77 29.57 -22.14
C SER A 73 -3.84 30.54 -21.44
#